data_AF-A0A1V2ACM6-F1
#
_entry.id   AF-A0A1V2ACM6-F1
#
_cell.length_a   1.000
_cell.length_b   1.000
_cell.length_c   1.000
_cell.angle_alpha   90.00
_cell.angle_beta   90.00
_cell.angle_gamma   90.00
#
_symmetry.space_group_name_H-M   'P 1'
#
loop_
_entity.id
_entity.type
_entity.pdbx_description
1 polymer ?
#
loop_
_entity_poly.entity_id
_entity_poly.type
_entity_poly.pdbx_seq_one_letter_code
_entity_poly.pdbx_strand_id
1 'polypeptide(L)' 'MGEKKVIVRLNVDVPMKLKRRIKIYCAQEDVDIKEVVILAIEGFLDEMEKDSLHSRVQG' A
#
# COMPACT_ATOMS: atom_id res chain seq x y z
N MET A 1 22.07 1.18 17.70
CA MET A 1 21.04 2.23 17.92
C MET A 1 19.77 1.73 17.27
N GLY A 2 18.72 1.44 18.04
CA GLY A 2 17.46 0.96 17.47
C GLY A 2 16.84 2.06 16.61
N GLU A 3 16.61 1.76 15.33
CA GLU A 3 15.89 2.66 14.44
C GLU A 3 14.52 2.94 15.06
N LYS A 4 14.30 4.18 15.50
CA LYS A 4 12.96 4.62 15.88
C LYS A 4 12.12 4.54 14.62
N LYS A 5 11.21 3.57 14.56
CA LYS A 5 10.18 3.51 13.50
C LYS A 5 9.34 4.79 13.61
N VAL A 6 9.65 5.77 12.79
CA VAL A 6 8.87 7.01 12.67
C VAL A 6 7.61 6.64 11.91
N ILE A 7 6.50 6.50 12.64
CA ILE A 7 5.19 6.25 12.05
C ILE A 7 4.54 7.60 11.75
N VAL A 8 4.32 7.89 10.47
CA VAL A 8 3.59 9.08 10.01
C VAL A 8 2.17 8.70 9.58
N ARG A 9 1.21 9.63 9.73
CA ARG A 9 -0.16 9.45 9.24
C ARG A 9 -0.29 10.08 7.87
N LEU A 10 -0.81 9.32 6.91
CA LEU A 10 -1.24 9.84 5.62
C LEU A 10 -2.73 10.17 5.71
N ASN A 11 -3.08 11.44 5.46
CA ASN A 11 -4.47 11.86 5.33
C ASN A 11 -4.84 11.86 3.84
N VAL A 12 -5.66 10.90 3.41
CA VAL A 12 -6.04 10.72 2.02
C VAL A 12 -7.54 10.50 1.93
N ASP A 13 -8.19 11.19 1.00
CA ASP A 13 -9.58 10.94 0.63
C ASP A 13 -9.67 9.75 -0.31
N VAL A 14 -10.49 8.77 0.05
CA VAL A 14 -10.71 7.56 -0.76
C VAL A 14 -12.18 7.43 -1.16
N PRO A 15 -12.47 7.01 -2.40
CA PRO A 15 -13.85 6.75 -2.82
C PRO A 15 -14.54 5.75 -1.89
N MET A 16 -15.78 6.03 -1.50
CA MET A 16 -16.54 5.18 -0.56
C MET A 16 -16.67 3.73 -1.06
N LYS A 17 -16.82 3.54 -2.37
CA LYS A 17 -16.87 2.21 -3.00
C LYS A 17 -15.59 1.41 -2.76
N LEU A 18 -14.42 2.06 -2.85
CA LEU A 18 -13.13 1.43 -2.61
C LEU A 18 -12.99 1.04 -1.14
N LYS A 19 -13.28 1.97 -0.22
CA LYS A 19 -13.28 1.70 1.22
C LYS A 19 -14.17 0.50 1.58
N ARG A 20 -15.36 0.40 0.98
CA ARG A 20 -16.28 -0.72 1.21
C ARG A 20 -15.69 -2.05 0.74
N ARG A 21 -15.06 -2.07 -0.44
CA ARG A 21 -14.40 -3.28 -0.97
C ARG A 21 -13.27 -3.75 -0.04
N ILE A 22 -12.41 -2.84 0.39
CA ILE A 22 -11.31 -3.15 1.32
C ILE A 22 -11.87 -3.74 2.63
N LYS A 23 -12.92 -3.12 3.20
CA LYS A 23 -13.56 -3.64 4.41
C LYS A 23 -14.13 -5.06 4.25
N ILE A 24 -14.74 -5.37 3.11
CA ILE A 24 -15.27 -6.72 2.85
C ILE A 24 -14.12 -7.73 2.84
N TYR A 25 -13.04 -7.43 2.13
CA TYR A 25 -11.84 -8.27 2.10
C TYR A 25 -11.26 -8.48 3.51
N CYS A 26 -11.11 -7.41 4.29
CA CYS A 26 -10.61 -7.48 5.67
C CYS A 26 -11.46 -8.41 6.55
N ALA A 27 -12.78 -8.39 6.38
CA ALA A 27 -13.69 -9.26 7.14
C ALA A 27 -13.66 -10.73 6.67
N GLN A 28 -13.34 -10.99 5.41
CA GLN A 28 -13.24 -12.35 4.87
C GLN A 28 -11.94 -13.03 5.30
N GLU A 29 -10.84 -12.27 5.31
CA GLU A 29 -9.50 -12.79 5.63
C GLU A 29 -9.11 -12.61 7.10
N ASP A 30 -9.96 -11.98 7.92
CA ASP A 30 -9.71 -11.66 9.33
C ASP A 30 -8.43 -10.81 9.55
N VAL A 31 -8.27 -9.75 8.76
CA VAL A 31 -7.08 -8.87 8.76
C VAL A 31 -7.44 -7.40 9.04
N ASP A 32 -6.47 -6.62 9.55
CA ASP A 32 -6.67 -5.19 9.80
C ASP A 32 -6.56 -4.35 8.52
N ILE A 33 -7.47 -3.38 8.39
CA ILE A 33 -7.52 -2.50 7.22
C ILE A 33 -6.24 -1.70 7.01
N LYS A 34 -5.52 -1.32 8.07
CA LYS A 34 -4.27 -0.57 7.95
C LYS A 34 -3.18 -1.44 7.36
N GLU A 35 -3.11 -2.70 7.77
CA GLU A 35 -2.11 -3.65 7.26
C GLU A 35 -2.33 -3.89 5.77
N VAL A 36 -3.59 -4.10 5.36
CA VAL A 36 -3.96 -4.23 3.94
C VAL A 36 -3.57 -2.99 3.14
N VAL A 37 -3.81 -1.78 3.67
CA VAL A 37 -3.47 -0.53 2.98
C VAL A 37 -1.95 -0.35 2.88
N ILE A 38 -1.19 -0.70 3.92
CA ILE A 38 0.28 -0.62 3.89
C ILE A 38 0.83 -1.56 2.82
N LEU A 39 0.41 -2.83 2.82
CA LEU A 39 0.86 -3.82 1.83
C LEU A 39 0.49 -3.42 0.41
N ALA A 40 -0.70 -2.84 0.21
CA ALA A 40 -1.11 -2.35 -1.10
C ALA A 40 -0.24 -1.18 -1.60
N ILE A 41 0.17 -0.28 -0.71
CA ILE A 41 1.07 0.84 -1.06
C ILE A 41 2.48 0.32 -1.35
N GLU A 42 3.02 -0.58 -0.52
CA GLU A 42 4.32 -1.20 -0.74
C GLU A 42 4.36 -1.95 -2.08
N GLY A 43 3.36 -2.80 -2.34
CA GLY A 43 3.27 -3.54 -3.60
C GLY A 43 3.16 -2.63 -4.82
N PHE A 44 2.39 -1.54 -4.73
CA PHE A 44 2.30 -0.55 -5.80
C PHE A 44 3.65 0.15 -6.07
N LEU A 45 4.39 0.52 -5.02
CA LEU A 45 5.72 1.14 -5.17
C LEU A 45 6.74 0.16 -5.77
N ASP A 46 6.73 -1.09 -5.33
CA ASP A 46 7.60 -2.15 -5.87
C ASP A 46 7.37 -2.38 -7.37
N GLU A 47 6.10 -2.33 -7.81
CA GLU A 47 5.75 -2.41 -9.23
C GLU A 47 6.27 -1.20 -10.01
N MET A 48 6.08 0.02 -9.49
CA MET A 48 6.59 1.24 -10.11
C MET A 48 8.13 1.26 -10.24
N GLU A 49 8.85 0.76 -9.23
CA GLU A 49 10.31 0.67 -9.28
C GLU A 49 10.79 -0.31 -10.35
N LYS A 50 10.12 -1.46 -10.48
CA LYS A 50 10.41 -2.44 -11.54
C LYS A 50 10.19 -1.85 -12.93
N ASP A 51 9.07 -1.16 -13.14
CA ASP A 51 8.77 -0.50 -14.41
C ASP A 51 9.77 0.62 -14.74
N SER A 52 10.21 1.38 -13.72
CA SER A 52 11.25 2.39 -13.87
C SER A 52 12.63 1.79 -14.18
N LEU A 53 12.93 0.58 -13.72
CA LEU A 53 14.18 -0.11 -14.05
C LEU A 53 14.15 -0.67 -15.48
N HIS A 54 13.03 -1.23 -15.91
CA HIS A 54 12.86 -1.73 -17.29
C HIS A 54 13.01 -0.62 -18.34
N SER A 55 12.52 0.59 -18.05
CA SER A 55 12.71 1.74 -18.95
C SER A 55 14.15 2.27 -19.03
N ARG A 56 14.99 2.01 -18.02
CA ARG A 56 16.42 2.39 -18.01
C ARG A 56 17.34 1.38 -18.68
N VAL A 57 16.95 0.11 -18.76
CA VAL A 57 17.77 -0.97 -19.36
C VAL A 57 17.60 -1.05 -20.89
N GLN A 58 16.52 -0.47 -21.43
CA GLN A 58 16.27 -0.38 -22.88
C GLN A 58 16.61 0.99 -23.49
N GLY A 59 17.17 1.90 -22.69
CA GLY A 59 17.59 3.24 -23.12
C GLY A 59 19.09 3.35 -23.37
#